data_AF-A0AAN7CFG9-F1
#
_entry.id   AF-A0AAN7CFG9-F1
#
_cell.length_a   1.000
_cell.length_b   1.000
_cell.length_c   1.000
_cell.angle_alpha   90.00
_cell.angle_beta   90.00
_cell.angle_gamma   90.00
#
_symmetry.space_group_name_H-M   'P 1'
#
loop_
_entity.id
_entity.type
_entity.pdbx_description
1 polymer ?
#
loop_
_entity_poly.entity_id
_entity_poly.type
_entity_poly.pdbx_seq_one_letter_code
_entity_poly.pdbx_strand_id
1 'polypeptide(L)' 'MPIYKAVNKVPEHQRVYQAAYKAHERIWRINPRSRMYLVPYNILLWGTTAATFWAVGRRIFGKSTWFYD' A
#
# COMPACT_ATOMS: atom_id res chain seq x y z
N MET A 1 -10.14 32.18 -22.74
CA MET A 1 -9.93 30.86 -23.39
C MET A 1 -9.45 29.88 -22.32
N PRO A 2 -10.01 28.65 -22.19
CA PRO A 2 -9.51 27.70 -21.20
C PRO A 2 -8.13 27.17 -21.60
N ILE A 3 -7.24 27.05 -20.62
CA ILE A 3 -5.77 26.95 -20.79
C ILE A 3 -5.27 25.55 -21.21
N TYR A 4 -6.13 24.53 -21.29
CA TYR A 4 -5.70 23.16 -21.65
C TYR A 4 -6.89 22.28 -22.10
N LYS A 5 -6.76 21.62 -23.26
CA LYS A 5 -7.76 20.66 -23.80
C LYS A 5 -7.50 19.22 -23.31
N ALA A 6 -7.48 18.96 -22.00
CA ALA A 6 -7.72 17.59 -21.54
C ALA A 6 -9.22 17.36 -21.32
N VAL A 7 -9.69 16.19 -21.74
CA VAL A 7 -11.00 15.69 -21.35
C VAL A 7 -11.01 15.54 -19.83
N ASN A 8 -11.99 16.16 -19.18
CA ASN A 8 -12.20 16.02 -17.73
C ASN A 8 -12.65 14.59 -17.41
N LYS A 9 -11.82 13.84 -16.67
CA LYS A 9 -12.11 12.46 -16.23
C LYS A 9 -12.75 12.36 -14.85
N VAL A 10 -12.98 13.48 -14.16
CA VAL A 10 -13.58 13.48 -12.81
C VAL A 10 -14.93 12.76 -12.78
N PRO A 11 -15.88 12.99 -13.71
CA PRO A 11 -17.18 12.29 -13.68
C PRO A 11 -17.05 10.78 -13.89
N GLU A 12 -16.08 10.35 -14.70
CA GLU A 12 -15.77 8.94 -14.93
C GLU A 12 -15.30 8.28 -13.63
N HIS A 13 -14.33 8.89 -12.95
CA HIS A 13 -13.84 8.40 -11.66
C HIS A 13 -14.94 8.42 -10.59
N GLN A 14 -15.76 9.47 -10.51
CA GLN A 14 -16.86 9.53 -9.55
C GLN A 14 -17.83 8.35 -9.71
N ARG A 15 -18.20 7.98 -10.95
CA ARG A 15 -19.07 6.82 -11.21
C ARG A 15 -18.44 5.51 -10.75
N VAL A 16 -17.17 5.29 -11.06
CA VAL A 16 -16.42 4.08 -10.67
C VAL A 16 -16.35 3.97 -9.15
N TYR A 17 -15.96 5.05 -8.47
CA TYR A 17 -15.83 5.06 -7.02
C TYR A 17 -17.19 4.89 -6.33
N GLN A 18 -18.25 5.57 -6.80
CA GLN A 18 -19.59 5.40 -6.26
C GLN A 18 -20.12 3.97 -6.42
N ALA A 19 -19.87 3.32 -7.56
CA ALA A 19 -20.23 1.92 -7.77
C ALA A 19 -19.48 0.98 -6.80
N ALA A 20 -18.18 1.20 -6.62
CA ALA A 20 -17.36 0.41 -5.70
C ALA A 20 -17.74 0.64 -4.22
N TYR A 21 -18.12 1.87 -3.84
CA TYR A 21 -18.67 2.15 -2.50
C TYR A 21 -19.99 1.42 -2.25
N LYS A 22 -20.89 1.35 -3.25
CA LYS A 22 -22.13 0.56 -3.16
C LYS A 22 -21.82 -0.93 -2.99
N ALA A 23 -20.74 -1.41 -3.60
CA ALA A 23 -20.22 -2.76 -3.41
C ALA A 23 -19.39 -2.93 -2.11
N HIS A 24 -19.38 -1.94 -1.21
CA HIS A 24 -18.65 -1.94 0.05
C HIS A 24 -17.13 -2.15 -0.07
N GLU A 25 -16.56 -1.79 -1.22
CA GLU A 25 -15.12 -1.88 -1.43
C GLU A 25 -14.38 -0.77 -0.67
N ARG A 26 -13.21 -1.11 -0.12
CA ARG A 26 -12.37 -0.13 0.58
C ARG A 26 -11.74 0.83 -0.42
N ILE A 27 -11.71 2.11 -0.09
CA ILE A 27 -11.18 3.20 -0.93
C ILE A 27 -9.83 2.87 -1.54
N TRP A 28 -8.93 2.31 -0.73
CA TRP A 28 -7.58 1.96 -1.14
C TRP A 28 -7.52 0.80 -2.14
N ARG A 29 -8.60 0.05 -2.36
CA ARG A 29 -8.71 -1.08 -3.32
C ARG A 29 -9.40 -0.72 -4.64
N ILE A 30 -10.19 0.35 -4.68
CA ILE A 30 -11.07 0.70 -5.80
C ILE A 30 -10.30 0.96 -7.11
N ASN A 31 -9.14 1.62 -7.04
CA ASN A 31 -8.40 1.99 -8.24
C ASN A 31 -7.76 0.75 -8.89
N PRO A 32 -7.80 0.56 -10.22
CA PRO A 32 -7.19 -0.60 -10.88
C PRO A 32 -5.68 -0.73 -10.62
N ARG A 33 -4.98 0.38 -10.40
CA ARG A 33 -3.54 0.38 -10.07
C ARG A 33 -3.26 0.10 -8.60
N SER A 34 -4.29 0.09 -7.74
CA SER A 34 -4.17 -0.17 -6.31
C SER A 34 -3.31 -1.39 -6.01
N ARG A 35 -3.56 -2.50 -6.72
CA ARG A 35 -2.82 -3.75 -6.52
C ARG A 35 -1.31 -3.58 -6.76
N MET A 36 -0.92 -2.81 -7.76
CA MET A 36 0.50 -2.56 -8.07
C MET A 36 1.20 -1.77 -6.97
N TYR A 37 0.48 -0.90 -6.25
CA TYR A 37 1.05 -0.12 -5.16
C TYR A 37 1.00 -0.88 -3.82
N LEU A 38 -0.10 -1.55 -3.53
CA LEU A 38 -0.31 -2.20 -2.23
C LEU A 38 0.50 -3.49 -2.06
N VAL A 39 0.74 -4.24 -3.13
CA VAL A 39 1.54 -5.47 -3.06
C VAL A 39 2.96 -5.18 -2.55
N PRO A 40 3.76 -4.30 -3.18
CA PRO A 40 5.10 -3.99 -2.67
C PRO A 40 5.04 -3.29 -1.30
N TYR A 41 4.07 -2.41 -1.07
CA TYR A 41 3.88 -1.78 0.25
C TYR A 41 3.69 -2.80 1.36
N ASN A 42 2.81 -3.79 1.18
CA ASN A 42 2.55 -4.82 2.18
C ASN A 42 3.75 -5.74 2.41
N ILE A 43 4.50 -6.08 1.36
CA ILE A 43 5.73 -6.88 1.49
C ILE A 43 6.76 -6.14 2.36
N LEU A 44 6.98 -4.86 2.08
CA LEU A 44 7.92 -4.05 2.85
C LEU A 44 7.44 -3.84 4.29
N LEU A 45 6.16 -3.52 4.49
CA LEU A 45 5.58 -3.29 5.81
C LEU A 45 5.77 -4.52 6.70
N TRP A 46 5.31 -5.69 6.25
CA TRP A 46 5.38 -6.90 7.06
C TRP A 46 6.79 -7.49 7.11
N GLY A 47 7.56 -7.37 6.02
CA GLY A 47 8.96 -7.79 5.97
C GLY A 47 9.82 -7.01 6.97
N THR A 48 9.69 -5.68 7.01
CA THR A 48 10.42 -4.84 7.98
C THR A 48 9.94 -5.06 9.40
N THR A 49 8.63 -5.21 9.61
CA THR A 49 8.07 -5.53 10.94
C THR A 49 8.67 -6.83 11.48
N ALA A 50 8.63 -7.91 10.70
CA ALA A 50 9.22 -9.20 11.08
C ALA A 50 10.74 -9.10 11.31
N ALA A 51 11.44 -8.36 10.45
CA ALA A 51 12.86 -8.08 10.60
C ALA A 51 13.16 -7.37 11.94
N THR A 52 12.39 -6.35 12.31
CA THR A 52 12.56 -5.66 13.59
C THR A 52 12.33 -6.59 14.78
N PHE A 53 11.26 -7.39 14.77
CA PHE A 53 11.02 -8.36 15.84
C PHE A 53 12.13 -9.40 15.96
N TRP A 54 12.69 -9.87 14.84
CA TRP A 54 13.84 -10.77 14.84
C TRP A 54 15.08 -10.12 15.48
N ALA A 55 15.40 -8.88 15.10
CA ALA A 55 16.53 -8.14 15.64
C ALA A 55 16.39 -7.91 17.14
N VAL A 56 15.20 -7.48 17.58
CA VAL A 56 14.88 -7.27 19.00
C VAL A 56 15.00 -8.57 19.77
N GLY A 57 14.39 -9.65 19.27
CA GLY A 57 14.47 -10.97 19.92
C GLY A 57 15.91 -11.42 20.10
N ARG A 58 16.73 -11.33 19.06
CA ARG A 58 18.15 -11.69 19.16
C ARG A 58 18.97 -10.77 20.06
N ARG A 59 18.62 -9.48 20.13
CA ARG A 59 19.23 -8.54 21.07
C ARG A 59 18.95 -8.92 22.54
N ILE A 60 17.74 -9.38 22.84
CA ILE A 60 17.37 -9.87 24.18
C ILE A 60 18.23 -11.09 24.56
N PHE A 61 18.50 -11.98 23.61
CA PHE A 61 19.39 -13.13 23.80
C PHE A 61 20.89 -12.82 23.69
N GLY A 62 21.28 -11.53 23.67
CA GLY A 62 22.68 -11.08 23.67
C GLY A 62 23.40 -11.17 22.32
N LYS A 63 22.72 -11.57 21.24
CA LYS A 63 23.31 -11.66 19.89
C LYS A 63 23.30 -10.27 19.25
N SER A 64 24.41 -9.88 18.62
CA SER A 64 24.61 -8.48 18.15
C SER A 64 24.58 -8.32 16.64
N THR A 65 24.89 -9.37 15.87
CA THR A 65 24.89 -9.33 14.39
C THR A 65 23.58 -9.89 13.83
N TRP A 66 23.35 -10.00 12.51
CA TRP A 66 22.06 -10.49 11.95
C TRP A 66 21.97 -12.02 11.81
N PHE A 67 23.08 -12.64 11.44
CA PHE A 67 23.18 -14.06 11.07
C PHE A 67 24.15 -14.85 11.95
N TYR A 68 24.99 -14.14 12.69
CA TYR A 68 26.02 -14.71 13.53
C TYR A 68 25.77 -14.28 14.98
N ASP A 69 26.65 -14.70 15.87
CA ASP A 69 26.59 -14.36 17.27
C ASP A 69 27.21 -12.98 17.55
#